data_AF-A0A4W5NR05-F1
#
_entry.id   AF-A0A4W5NR05-F1
#
_cell.length_a   1.000
_cell.length_b   1.000
_cell.length_c   1.000
_cell.angle_alpha   90.00
_cell.angle_beta   90.00
_cell.angle_gamma   90.00
#
_symmetry.space_group_name_H-M   'P 1'
#
loop_
_entity.id
_entity.type
_entity.pdbx_description
1 polymer ?
#
loop_
_entity_poly.entity_id
_entity_poly.type
_entity_poly.pdbx_seq_one_letter_code
_entity_poly.pdbx_strand_id
1 'polypeptide(L)' 'SLFSGVSASDLDTSVRFEFPFPSVEEAQRDKTSTVKNSSSPEFKEQFNLNINRQHRGFKRVIQAKGIKFDIIHKG' A
#
# COMPACT_ATOMS: atom_id res chain seq x y z
N SER A 1 23.34 -0.63 -18.30
CA SER A 1 23.80 -1.09 -16.99
C SER A 1 22.76 -0.73 -15.93
N LEU A 2 21.85 -1.63 -15.62
CA LEU A 2 21.15 -1.58 -14.33
C LEU A 2 22.16 -2.11 -13.30
N PHE A 3 22.28 -1.38 -12.19
CA PHE A 3 23.29 -1.52 -11.14
C PHE A 3 23.78 -2.97 -10.93
N SER A 4 25.08 -3.17 -11.17
CA SER A 4 25.80 -4.38 -10.82
C SER A 4 25.81 -4.56 -9.30
N GLY A 5 25.02 -5.50 -8.77
CA GLY A 5 25.26 -6.04 -7.43
C GLY A 5 24.06 -6.44 -6.58
N VAL A 6 22.85 -5.97 -6.88
CA VAL A 6 21.67 -6.32 -6.06
C VAL A 6 20.99 -7.53 -6.69
N SER A 7 21.17 -8.70 -6.08
CA SER A 7 20.38 -9.88 -6.46
C SER A 7 18.92 -9.63 -6.08
N ALA A 8 17.95 -10.27 -6.75
CA ALA A 8 16.53 -10.14 -6.38
C ALA A 8 16.25 -10.54 -4.91
N SER A 9 17.18 -11.29 -4.31
CA SER A 9 17.23 -11.67 -2.90
C SER A 9 17.85 -10.62 -1.96
N ASP A 10 18.19 -9.41 -2.44
CA ASP A 10 18.73 -8.32 -1.61
C ASP A 10 17.76 -7.13 -1.47
N LEU A 11 16.51 -7.29 -1.92
CA LEU A 11 15.53 -6.21 -1.91
C LEU A 11 14.66 -6.25 -0.64
N ASP A 12 14.74 -5.18 0.15
CA ASP A 12 13.82 -4.93 1.26
C ASP A 12 12.54 -4.29 0.70
N THR A 13 11.40 -4.94 0.92
CA THR A 13 10.11 -4.53 0.34
C THR A 13 9.04 -4.34 1.40
N SER A 14 8.14 -3.39 1.17
CA SER A 14 6.91 -3.22 1.95
C SER A 14 5.78 -2.76 1.02
N VAL A 15 4.54 -2.93 1.44
CA VAL A 15 3.38 -2.40 0.72
C VAL A 15 2.79 -1.24 1.50
N ARG A 16 2.63 -0.09 0.86
CA ARG A 16 1.83 1.02 1.38
C ARG A 16 0.44 0.96 0.78
N PHE A 17 -0.59 1.22 1.57
CA PHE A 17 -1.93 1.47 1.04
C PHE A 17 -2.31 2.94 1.15
N GLU A 18 -3.24 3.36 0.29
CA GLU A 18 -3.93 4.64 0.39
C GLU A 18 -5.42 4.46 0.06
N PHE A 19 -6.27 4.79 1.02
CA PHE A 19 -7.71 4.78 0.90
C PHE A 19 -8.24 6.23 0.94
N PRO A 20 -8.67 6.81 -0.20
CA PRO A 20 -8.95 8.24 -0.35
C PRO A 20 -10.31 8.65 0.23
N PHE A 21 -10.50 8.40 1.53
CA PHE A 21 -11.70 8.68 2.30
C PHE A 21 -11.34 9.23 3.69
N PRO A 22 -12.00 10.30 4.18
CA PRO A 22 -13.20 10.95 3.62
C PRO A 22 -12.96 11.91 2.44
N SER A 23 -11.72 12.35 2.24
CA SER A 23 -11.24 13.18 1.15
C SER A 23 -9.87 12.68 0.66
N VAL A 24 -9.24 13.35 -0.31
CA VAL A 24 -7.88 12.97 -0.76
C VAL A 24 -6.84 13.45 0.26
N GLU A 25 -7.09 14.60 0.83
CA GLU A 25 -6.29 15.27 1.84
C GLU A 25 -6.27 14.45 3.14
N GLU A 26 -7.44 13.97 3.56
CA GLU A 26 -7.61 13.13 4.75
C GLU A 26 -7.58 11.63 4.45
N ALA A 27 -6.98 11.22 3.33
CA ALA A 27 -6.93 9.81 2.97
C ALA A 27 -6.22 8.99 4.06
N GLN A 28 -6.80 7.83 4.36
CA GLN A 28 -6.22 6.85 5.28
C GLN A 28 -5.05 6.16 4.60
N ARG A 29 -3.91 6.10 5.29
CA ARG A 29 -2.65 5.58 4.78
C ARG A 29 -1.98 4.78 5.87
N ASP A 30 -1.45 3.63 5.50
CA ASP A 30 -0.55 2.85 6.34
C ASP A 30 0.35 1.98 5.46
N LYS A 31 1.25 1.23 6.07
CA LYS A 31 2.13 0.30 5.38
C LYS A 31 2.31 -0.99 6.16
N THR A 32 2.64 -2.05 5.45
CA THR A 32 3.07 -3.31 6.05
C THR A 32 4.43 -3.15 6.72
N SER A 33 4.76 -4.12 7.58
CA SER A 33 6.16 -4.39 7.91
C SER A 33 7.00 -4.67 6.66
N THR A 34 8.31 -4.42 6.75
CA THR A 34 9.26 -4.70 5.67
C THR A 34 9.64 -6.17 5.65
N VAL A 35 9.48 -6.82 4.49
CA VAL A 35 10.00 -8.16 4.22
C VAL A 35 11.34 -8.01 3.53
N LYS A 36 12.37 -8.62 4.11
CA LYS A 36 13.74 -8.53 3.63
C LYS A 36 14.08 -9.69 2.72
N ASN A 37 15.00 -9.44 1.80
CA ASN A 37 15.74 -10.47 1.07
C ASN A 37 14.87 -11.54 0.40
N SER A 38 13.73 -11.14 -0.16
CA SER A 38 12.79 -12.06 -0.80
C SER A 38 12.36 -11.56 -2.18
N SER A 39 12.50 -12.42 -3.18
CA SER A 39 11.96 -12.20 -4.53
C SER A 39 10.46 -12.48 -4.63
N SER A 40 9.85 -13.05 -3.58
CA SER A 40 8.42 -13.35 -3.49
C SER A 40 7.94 -13.06 -2.06
N PRO A 41 7.92 -11.77 -1.65
CA PRO A 41 7.58 -11.40 -0.29
C PRO A 41 6.10 -11.70 0.02
N GLU A 42 5.84 -12.22 1.21
CA GLU A 42 4.49 -12.43 1.74
C GLU A 42 4.23 -11.41 2.86
N PHE A 43 3.20 -10.57 2.70
CA PHE A 43 2.82 -9.56 3.69
C PHE A 43 1.53 -10.00 4.40
N LYS A 44 1.59 -10.22 5.72
CA LYS A 44 0.46 -10.72 6.54
C LYS A 44 -0.24 -9.62 7.35
N GLU A 45 -0.27 -8.42 6.79
CA GLU A 45 -0.84 -7.24 7.47
C GLU A 45 -2.37 -7.21 7.37
N GLN A 46 -3.03 -6.69 8.39
CA GLN A 46 -4.47 -6.40 8.38
C GLN A 46 -4.70 -4.92 8.63
N PHE A 47 -5.34 -4.23 7.68
CA PHE A 47 -5.67 -2.81 7.80
C PHE A 47 -7.14 -2.63 8.15
N ASN A 48 -7.42 -1.89 9.23
CA ASN A 48 -8.79 -1.51 9.60
C ASN A 48 -9.11 -0.13 9.00
N LEU A 49 -10.03 -0.08 8.03
CA LEU A 49 -10.48 1.16 7.43
C LEU A 49 -11.63 1.77 8.22
N ASN A 50 -11.50 3.04 8.57
CA ASN A 50 -12.62 3.82 9.10
C ASN A 50 -13.52 4.25 7.94
N ILE A 51 -14.77 3.79 7.95
CA ILE A 51 -15.74 4.05 6.89
C ILE A 51 -17.01 4.68 7.44
N ASN A 52 -17.64 5.55 6.66
CA ASN A 52 -19.02 5.97 6.87
C ASN A 52 -19.83 5.73 5.59
N ARG A 53 -20.67 4.70 5.61
CA ARG A 53 -21.48 4.27 4.45
C ARG A 53 -22.51 5.32 4.02
N GLN A 54 -22.92 6.20 4.92
CA GLN A 54 -23.87 7.29 4.63
C GLN A 54 -23.16 8.51 4.01
N HIS A 55 -21.83 8.59 4.08
CA HIS A 55 -21.08 9.71 3.51
C HIS A 55 -21.11 9.65 1.98
N ARG A 56 -21.52 10.75 1.32
CA ARG A 56 -21.60 10.82 -0.15
C ARG A 56 -20.26 10.52 -0.83
N GLY A 57 -19.15 10.92 -0.20
CA GLY A 57 -17.80 10.62 -0.67
C GLY A 57 -17.46 9.13 -0.67
N PHE A 58 -18.05 8.33 0.25
CA PHE A 58 -17.76 6.89 0.34
C PHE A 58 -18.19 6.16 -0.93
N LYS A 59 -19.38 6.46 -1.45
CA LYS A 59 -19.88 5.88 -2.71
C LYS A 59 -18.91 6.14 -3.87
N ARG A 60 -18.35 7.34 -3.97
CA ARG A 60 -17.36 7.69 -5.01
C ARG A 60 -16.08 6.86 -4.86
N VAL A 61 -15.59 6.66 -3.64
CA VAL A 61 -14.39 5.86 -3.40
C VAL A 61 -14.61 4.42 -3.83
N ILE A 62 -15.69 3.79 -3.41
CA ILE A 62 -15.95 2.37 -3.74
C ILE A 62 -16.24 2.15 -5.23
N GLN A 63 -16.94 3.06 -5.90
CA GLN A 63 -17.36 2.85 -7.29
C GLN A 63 -16.35 3.30 -8.33
N ALA A 64 -15.52 4.30 -8.02
CA ALA A 64 -14.70 4.97 -9.05
C ALA A 64 -13.20 5.10 -8.71
N LYS A 65 -12.78 4.94 -7.45
CA LYS A 65 -11.36 5.09 -7.06
C LYS A 65 -10.72 3.80 -6.57
N GLY A 66 -11.41 3.07 -5.70
CA GLY A 66 -10.84 1.93 -4.98
C GLY A 66 -9.83 2.33 -3.91
N ILE A 67 -9.04 1.33 -3.50
CA ILE A 67 -7.88 1.45 -2.62
C ILE A 67 -6.62 1.29 -3.47
N LYS A 68 -5.61 2.14 -3.25
CA LYS A 68 -4.32 2.04 -3.93
C LYS A 68 -3.36 1.24 -3.06
N PHE A 69 -2.60 0.32 -3.66
CA PHE A 69 -1.46 -0.34 -3.04
C PHE A 69 -0.20 -0.04 -3.85
N ASP A 70 0.82 0.49 -3.19
CA ASP A 70 2.14 0.76 -3.77
C ASP A 70 3.16 -0.18 -3.14
N ILE A 71 3.94 -0.88 -3.97
CA ILE A 71 5.10 -1.64 -3.51
C ILE A 71 6.26 -0.66 -3.36
N ILE A 72 6.81 -0.57 -2.15
CA ILE A 72 7.99 0.23 -1.84
C ILE A 72 9.18 -0.70 -1.73
N HIS A 73 10.20 -0.45 -2.56
CA HIS A 73 11.51 -1.07 -2.47
C HIS A 73 12.52 -0.11 -1.82
N LYS A 74 13.36 -0.63 -0.93
CA LYS A 74 14.58 0.03 -0.47
C LYS A 74 15.75 -0.91 -0.71
N GLY A 75 16.82 -0.37 -1.29
CA GLY A 75 18.13 -0.99 -1.46
C GLY A 75 19.18 0.04 -1.10
#